data_AF-A0A9R1C8Y0-F1
#
_entry.id   AF-A0A9R1C8Y0-F1
#
_cell.length_a   1.000
_cell.length_b   1.000
_cell.length_c   1.000
_cell.angle_alpha   90.00
_cell.angle_beta   90.00
_cell.angle_gamma   90.00
#
_symmetry.space_group_name_H-M   'P 1'
#
loop_
_entity.id
_entity.type
_entity.pdbx_description
1 polymer ?
#
loop_
_entity_poly.entity_id
_entity_poly.type
_entity_poly.pdbx_seq_one_letter_code
_entity_poly.pdbx_strand_id
1 'polypeptide(L)'
;MAIFVGMGCFINPGQYPGDFWSIIGNVTAVKTTWNYETWFLFPYVLLSMTSMWLFRMMDRLGNKVSFIVAFVLSFGSAFIISRCSTKGIDINPVINVVLVYCDLLLDFILGALLYRYAARKKIQRLRVWQASALLVIIVGLEMLSPTQADDSFYAFFVILLILQFTYQNRLGGAFLANLGRHSMPMWMCHTFLSIYLFPNFIYGFRYPLLIFLVLTALSYAISIVVLKSSAVLENILKLH
;
A
#
# COMPACT_ATOMS: atom_id res chain seq x y z
N MET A 1 -2.63 -14.75 -1.68
CA MET A 1 -3.74 -15.07 -2.59
C MET A 1 -4.14 -16.55 -2.52
N ALA A 2 -3.30 -17.50 -2.97
CA ALA A 2 -3.66 -18.93 -3.05
C ALA A 2 -4.26 -19.53 -1.76
N ILE A 3 -3.67 -19.24 -0.59
CA ILE A 3 -4.18 -19.74 0.70
C ILE A 3 -5.61 -19.25 0.97
N PHE A 4 -5.89 -17.96 0.75
CA PHE A 4 -7.21 -17.36 1.00
C PHE A 4 -8.25 -17.77 -0.04
N VAL A 5 -7.86 -17.88 -1.30
CA VAL A 5 -8.74 -18.38 -2.37
C VAL A 5 -9.12 -19.84 -2.08
N GLY A 6 -8.15 -20.68 -1.68
CA GLY A 6 -8.40 -22.06 -1.29
C GLY A 6 -9.39 -22.19 -0.13
N MET A 7 -9.23 -21.38 0.93
CA MET A 7 -10.21 -21.31 2.01
C MET A 7 -11.57 -20.78 1.53
N GLY A 8 -11.55 -19.77 0.65
CA GLY A 8 -12.73 -19.16 0.05
C GLY A 8 -13.57 -20.15 -0.76
N CYS A 9 -12.96 -21.13 -1.44
CA CYS A 9 -13.69 -22.18 -2.15
C CYS A 9 -14.61 -23.01 -1.23
N PHE A 10 -14.26 -23.14 0.06
CA PHE A 10 -15.08 -23.88 1.04
C PHE A 10 -16.07 -22.97 1.77
N ILE A 11 -15.66 -21.74 2.09
CA ILE A 11 -16.44 -20.80 2.91
C ILE A 11 -17.45 -20.00 2.07
N ASN A 12 -17.06 -19.60 0.85
CA ASN A 12 -17.88 -18.83 -0.07
C ASN A 12 -17.70 -19.32 -1.53
N PRO A 13 -18.21 -20.51 -1.87
CA PRO A 13 -18.03 -21.13 -3.19
C PRO A 13 -18.66 -20.34 -4.34
N GLY A 14 -19.59 -19.42 -4.05
CA GLY A 14 -20.19 -18.54 -5.06
C GLY A 14 -19.24 -17.45 -5.56
N GLN A 15 -18.24 -17.05 -4.75
CA GLN A 15 -17.27 -16.01 -5.09
C GLN A 15 -15.91 -16.58 -5.53
N TYR A 16 -15.51 -17.74 -5.01
CA TYR A 16 -14.19 -18.34 -5.25
C TYR A 16 -14.27 -19.71 -5.91
N PRO A 17 -13.36 -20.06 -6.83
CA PRO A 17 -12.29 -19.23 -7.41
C PRO A 17 -12.77 -18.36 -8.59
N GLY A 18 -14.00 -18.57 -9.08
CA GLY A 18 -14.52 -17.97 -10.30
C GLY A 18 -14.17 -18.77 -11.57
N ASP A 19 -14.50 -18.22 -12.74
CA ASP A 19 -14.14 -18.78 -14.04
C ASP A 19 -12.66 -18.53 -14.40
N PHE A 20 -12.15 -19.24 -15.41
CA PHE A 20 -10.75 -19.18 -15.82
C PHE A 20 -10.23 -17.75 -16.08
N TRP A 21 -11.05 -16.90 -16.71
CA TRP A 21 -10.69 -15.51 -16.98
C TRP A 21 -10.68 -14.65 -15.71
N SER A 22 -11.57 -14.92 -14.76
CA SER A 22 -11.53 -14.27 -13.45
C SER A 22 -10.30 -14.71 -12.65
N ILE A 23 -9.89 -15.98 -12.72
CA ILE A 23 -8.67 -16.46 -12.07
C ILE A 23 -7.46 -15.69 -12.62
N ILE A 24 -7.27 -15.66 -13.95
CA ILE A 24 -6.16 -14.93 -14.57
C ILE A 24 -6.22 -13.44 -14.21
N GLY A 25 -7.40 -12.82 -14.31
CA GLY A 25 -7.58 -11.41 -13.98
C GLY A 25 -7.21 -11.08 -12.53
N ASN A 26 -7.55 -11.95 -11.57
CA ASN A 26 -7.21 -11.72 -10.16
C ASN A 26 -5.76 -12.05 -9.81
N VAL A 27 -5.17 -13.08 -10.43
CA VAL A 27 -3.75 -13.41 -10.25
C VAL A 27 -2.87 -12.28 -10.78
N THR A 28 -3.26 -11.69 -11.92
CA THR A 28 -2.58 -10.52 -12.50
C THR A 28 -3.01 -9.20 -11.85
N ALA A 29 -3.92 -9.22 -10.86
CA ALA A 29 -4.54 -8.05 -10.23
C ALA A 29 -5.10 -7.00 -11.22
N VAL A 30 -5.41 -7.40 -12.46
CA VAL A 30 -6.17 -6.60 -13.44
C VAL A 30 -7.65 -6.56 -13.06
N LYS A 31 -8.13 -7.64 -12.43
CA LYS A 31 -9.41 -7.70 -11.72
C LYS A 31 -9.13 -7.90 -10.24
N THR A 32 -9.98 -7.36 -9.38
CA THR A 32 -9.81 -7.39 -7.91
C THR A 32 -11.02 -8.01 -7.23
N THR A 33 -11.69 -8.96 -7.88
CA THR A 33 -12.92 -9.58 -7.37
C THR A 33 -12.67 -10.52 -6.17
N TRP A 34 -11.46 -11.06 -6.03
CA TRP A 34 -11.05 -11.82 -4.85
C TRP A 34 -10.75 -10.93 -3.66
N ASN A 35 -10.12 -9.78 -3.89
CA ASN A 35 -9.87 -8.78 -2.86
C ASN A 35 -9.73 -7.41 -3.51
N TYR A 36 -10.63 -6.50 -3.20
CA TYR A 36 -10.61 -5.16 -3.75
C TYR A 36 -9.28 -4.45 -3.47
N GLU A 37 -8.69 -4.65 -2.28
CA GLU A 37 -7.44 -3.99 -1.86
C GLU A 37 -6.21 -4.33 -2.72
N THR A 38 -6.28 -5.32 -3.62
CA THR A 38 -5.16 -5.64 -4.50
C THR A 38 -5.09 -4.78 -5.77
N TRP A 39 -5.92 -3.75 -5.88
CA TRP A 39 -6.02 -2.87 -7.06
C TRP A 39 -4.70 -2.22 -7.49
N PHE A 40 -3.83 -1.89 -6.52
CA PHE A 40 -2.53 -1.25 -6.77
C PHE A 40 -1.39 -2.25 -7.05
N LEU A 41 -1.59 -3.56 -6.79
CA LEU A 41 -0.50 -4.54 -6.73
C LEU A 41 0.20 -4.72 -8.07
N PHE A 42 -0.56 -4.86 -9.16
CA PHE A 42 0.01 -5.03 -10.50
C PHE A 42 0.72 -3.77 -11.01
N PRO A 43 0.10 -2.57 -10.94
CA PRO A 43 0.81 -1.31 -11.19
C PRO A 43 2.11 -1.17 -10.38
N TYR A 44 2.10 -1.57 -9.11
CA TYR A 44 3.29 -1.55 -8.24
C TYR A 44 4.38 -2.53 -8.69
N VAL A 45 4.02 -3.73 -9.13
CA VAL A 45 4.98 -4.69 -9.71
C VAL A 45 5.60 -4.11 -10.98
N LEU A 46 4.80 -3.53 -11.87
CA LEU A 46 5.30 -2.86 -13.07
C LEU A 46 6.27 -1.73 -12.71
N LEU A 47 5.91 -0.90 -11.73
CA LEU A 47 6.75 0.19 -11.21
C LEU A 47 8.08 -0.32 -10.66
N SER A 48 8.05 -1.45 -9.94
CA SER A 48 9.25 -2.10 -9.42
C SER A 48 10.12 -2.67 -10.54
N MET A 49 9.53 -3.26 -11.58
CA MET A 49 10.25 -3.76 -12.76
C MET A 49 10.90 -2.63 -13.57
N THR A 50 10.23 -1.49 -13.68
CA THR A 50 10.75 -0.31 -14.41
C THR A 50 11.64 0.60 -13.54
N SER A 51 11.79 0.30 -12.25
CA SER A 51 12.56 1.09 -11.28
C SER A 51 13.96 1.50 -11.75
N MET A 52 14.70 0.57 -12.37
CA MET A 52 16.04 0.83 -12.90
C MET A 52 16.03 1.91 -13.99
N TRP A 53 15.02 1.89 -14.86
CA TRP A 53 14.85 2.92 -15.89
C TRP A 53 14.42 4.25 -15.27
N LEU A 54 13.48 4.22 -14.32
CA LEU A 54 13.03 5.41 -13.59
C LEU A 54 14.18 6.12 -12.87
N PHE A 55 15.06 5.37 -12.20
CA PHE A 55 16.23 5.95 -11.53
C PHE A 55 17.26 6.52 -12.51
N ARG A 56 17.50 5.85 -13.65
CA ARG A 56 18.35 6.40 -14.72
C ARG A 56 17.78 7.70 -15.28
N MET A 57 16.47 7.78 -15.48
CA MET A 57 15.82 9.03 -15.89
C MET A 57 15.97 10.10 -14.81
N MET A 58 15.79 9.75 -13.54
CA MET A 58 15.97 10.68 -12.43
C MET A 58 17.38 11.26 -12.37
N ASP A 59 18.39 10.44 -12.67
CA ASP A 59 19.78 10.89 -12.76
C ASP A 59 20.05 11.81 -13.95
N ARG A 60 19.34 11.63 -15.07
CA ARG A 60 19.45 12.49 -16.27
C ARG A 60 18.72 13.82 -16.12
N LEU A 61 17.49 13.79 -15.61
CA LEU A 61 16.62 14.97 -15.47
C LEU A 61 16.97 15.80 -14.23
N GLY A 62 17.55 15.16 -13.22
CA GLY A 62 17.81 15.75 -11.91
C GLY A 62 16.60 15.72 -10.99
N ASN A 63 16.87 15.62 -9.69
CA ASN A 63 15.88 15.41 -8.63
C ASN A 63 14.65 16.37 -8.69
N LYS A 64 14.86 17.66 -8.98
CA LYS A 64 13.78 18.66 -9.02
C LYS A 64 12.81 18.42 -10.19
N VAL A 65 13.35 18.17 -11.38
CA VAL A 65 12.55 17.95 -12.58
C VAL A 65 11.79 16.62 -12.46
N SER A 66 12.44 15.57 -11.97
CA SER A 66 11.78 14.27 -11.73
C SER A 66 10.63 14.38 -10.74
N PHE A 67 10.78 15.16 -9.68
CA PHE A 67 9.68 15.44 -8.74
C PHE A 67 8.51 16.15 -9.44
N ILE A 68 8.77 17.21 -10.21
CA ILE A 68 7.70 17.96 -10.91
C ILE A 68 6.98 17.07 -11.91
N VAL A 69 7.72 16.28 -12.70
CA VAL A 69 7.12 15.35 -13.68
C VAL A 69 6.27 14.29 -12.98
N ALA A 70 6.79 13.67 -11.92
CA ALA A 70 6.04 12.68 -11.16
C ALA A 70 4.79 13.31 -10.54
N PHE A 71 4.90 14.51 -9.97
CA PHE A 71 3.77 15.23 -9.39
C PHE A 71 2.66 15.48 -10.41
N VAL A 72 2.99 16.01 -11.60
CA VAL A 72 2.01 16.28 -12.65
C VAL A 72 1.34 14.99 -13.13
N LEU A 73 2.10 13.91 -13.31
CA LEU A 73 1.56 12.62 -13.74
C LEU A 73 0.65 11.99 -12.68
N SER A 74 1.06 12.00 -11.42
CA SER A 74 0.29 11.44 -10.33
C SER A 74 -0.98 12.23 -10.08
N PHE A 75 -0.88 13.55 -9.92
CA PHE A 75 -2.04 14.42 -9.71
C PHE A 75 -3.03 14.35 -10.87
N GLY A 76 -2.54 14.35 -12.12
CA GLY A 76 -3.39 14.19 -13.30
C GLY A 76 -4.12 12.86 -13.32
N SER A 77 -3.45 11.78 -12.92
CA SER A 77 -4.05 10.44 -12.86
C SER A 77 -5.06 10.30 -11.74
N ALA A 78 -4.72 10.73 -10.52
CA ALA A 78 -5.63 10.76 -9.36
C ALA A 78 -6.89 11.58 -9.66
N PHE A 79 -6.74 12.74 -10.32
CA PHE A 79 -7.86 13.57 -10.71
C PHE A 79 -8.78 12.86 -11.72
N ILE A 80 -8.22 12.21 -12.74
CA ILE A 80 -9.01 11.44 -13.71
C ILE A 80 -9.77 10.31 -13.01
N ILE A 81 -9.07 9.51 -12.20
CA ILE A 81 -9.67 8.41 -11.43
C ILE A 81 -10.82 8.94 -10.57
N SER A 82 -10.58 9.97 -9.76
CA SER A 82 -11.57 10.57 -8.85
C SER A 82 -12.83 11.07 -9.59
N ARG A 83 -12.66 11.72 -10.75
CA ARG A 83 -13.79 12.24 -11.54
C ARG A 83 -14.57 11.14 -12.25
N CYS A 84 -13.90 10.10 -12.73
CA CYS A 84 -14.55 8.92 -13.30
C CYS A 84 -15.36 8.18 -12.22
N SER A 85 -14.77 7.94 -11.05
CA SER A 85 -15.45 7.29 -9.92
C SER A 85 -16.67 8.09 -9.45
N THR A 86 -16.56 9.41 -9.27
CA THR A 86 -17.69 10.26 -8.87
C THR A 86 -18.83 10.26 -9.88
N LYS A 87 -18.52 10.12 -11.17
CA LYS A 87 -19.52 10.10 -12.25
C LYS A 87 -20.04 8.69 -12.59
N GLY A 88 -19.53 7.65 -11.92
CA GLY A 88 -19.86 6.26 -12.23
C GLY A 88 -19.42 5.84 -13.65
N ILE A 89 -18.35 6.44 -14.17
CA ILE A 89 -17.80 6.10 -15.49
C ILE A 89 -16.80 4.96 -15.33
N ASP A 90 -17.09 3.82 -15.95
CA ASP A 90 -16.18 2.68 -15.97
C ASP A 90 -14.94 2.97 -16.84
N ILE A 91 -13.78 2.99 -16.20
CA ILE A 91 -12.48 3.14 -16.87
C ILE A 91 -12.07 1.76 -17.40
N ASN A 92 -11.61 1.71 -18.66
CA ASN A 92 -11.04 0.48 -19.22
C ASN A 92 -9.92 -0.07 -18.30
N PRO A 93 -9.89 -1.38 -17.98
CA PRO A 93 -8.91 -1.94 -17.03
C PRO A 93 -7.45 -1.66 -17.39
N VAL A 94 -7.09 -1.65 -18.67
CA VAL A 94 -5.72 -1.37 -19.12
C VAL A 94 -5.37 0.10 -18.88
N ILE A 95 -6.30 1.01 -19.17
CA ILE A 95 -6.13 2.44 -18.89
C ILE A 95 -6.03 2.65 -17.38
N ASN A 96 -6.84 1.95 -16.59
CA ASN A 96 -6.81 2.04 -15.14
C ASN A 96 -5.44 1.62 -14.57
N VAL A 97 -4.84 0.54 -15.08
CA VAL A 97 -3.47 0.14 -14.70
C VAL A 97 -2.46 1.24 -14.98
N VAL A 98 -2.55 1.92 -16.13
CA VAL A 98 -1.65 3.02 -16.48
C VAL A 98 -1.87 4.23 -15.57
N LEU A 99 -3.12 4.59 -15.29
CA LEU A 99 -3.45 5.70 -14.40
C LEU A 99 -2.94 5.43 -12.98
N VAL A 100 -3.18 4.23 -12.44
CA VAL A 100 -2.68 3.85 -11.11
C VAL A 100 -1.15 3.79 -11.09
N TYR A 101 -0.49 3.31 -12.14
CA TYR A 101 0.97 3.35 -12.24
C TYR A 101 1.49 4.78 -12.15
N CYS A 102 0.88 5.71 -12.88
CA CYS A 102 1.24 7.12 -12.86
C CYS A 102 0.92 7.76 -11.50
N ASP A 103 -0.20 7.39 -10.88
CA ASP A 103 -0.59 7.81 -9.53
C ASP A 103 0.47 7.46 -8.50
N LEU A 104 0.93 6.20 -8.48
CA LEU A 104 1.98 5.70 -7.57
C LEU A 104 3.38 6.29 -7.83
N LEU A 105 3.60 6.95 -8.98
CA LEU A 105 4.92 7.42 -9.40
C LEU A 105 5.50 8.47 -8.44
N LEU A 106 4.67 9.39 -7.94
CA LEU A 106 5.10 10.42 -7.01
C LEU A 106 5.63 9.82 -5.72
N ASP A 107 4.89 8.90 -5.09
CA ASP A 107 5.31 8.22 -3.86
C ASP A 107 6.63 7.47 -4.04
N PHE A 108 6.80 6.81 -5.19
CA PHE A 108 8.02 6.10 -5.54
C PHE A 108 9.22 7.04 -5.68
N ILE A 109 9.07 8.14 -6.42
CA ILE A 109 10.13 9.15 -6.59
C ILE A 109 10.43 9.85 -5.27
N LEU A 110 9.42 10.17 -4.46
CA LEU A 110 9.58 10.75 -3.13
C LEU A 110 10.36 9.84 -2.19
N GLY A 111 10.07 8.54 -2.19
CA GLY A 111 10.87 7.55 -1.45
C GLY A 111 12.34 7.53 -1.87
N ALA A 112 12.61 7.59 -3.18
CA ALA A 112 13.98 7.64 -3.70
C ALA A 112 14.71 8.94 -3.36
N LEU A 113 14.02 10.08 -3.42
CA LEU A 113 14.56 11.38 -3.01
C LEU A 113 14.88 11.39 -1.51
N LEU A 114 13.96 10.87 -0.70
CA LEU A 114 14.13 10.77 0.74
C LEU A 114 15.36 9.94 1.10
N TYR A 115 15.56 8.80 0.44
CA TYR A 115 16.79 8.01 0.58
C TYR A 115 18.05 8.81 0.25
N ARG A 116 18.06 9.55 -0.88
CA ARG A 116 19.20 10.42 -1.28
C ARG A 116 19.48 11.53 -0.26
N TYR A 117 18.45 12.16 0.30
CA TYR A 117 18.61 13.22 1.30
C TYR A 117 19.02 12.69 2.68
N ALA A 118 18.48 11.54 3.08
CA ALA A 118 18.87 10.83 4.31
C ALA A 118 20.34 10.41 4.26
N ALA A 119 20.79 9.83 3.14
CA ALA A 119 22.20 9.46 2.92
C ALA A 119 23.16 10.65 3.01
N ARG A 120 22.70 11.85 2.63
CA ARG A 120 23.47 13.11 2.72
C ARG A 120 23.36 13.81 4.08
N LYS A 121 22.66 13.21 5.06
CA LYS A 121 22.35 13.81 6.38
C LYS A 121 21.73 15.22 6.31
N LYS A 122 20.98 15.51 5.24
CA LYS A 122 20.37 16.83 5.01
C LYS A 122 18.98 17.00 5.61
N ILE A 123 18.46 15.98 6.29
CA ILE A 123 17.14 16.05 6.94
C ILE A 123 17.31 16.76 8.29
N GLN A 124 16.78 17.98 8.40
CA GLN A 124 16.72 18.69 9.67
C GLN A 124 15.74 18.00 10.61
N ARG A 125 16.13 17.87 11.89
CA ARG A 125 15.28 17.25 12.91
C ARG A 125 14.35 18.28 13.53
N LEU A 126 13.06 17.97 13.53
CA LEU A 126 12.05 18.72 14.29
C LEU A 126 12.02 18.28 15.75
N ARG A 127 11.53 19.16 16.64
CA ARG A 127 11.18 18.75 18.01
C ARG A 127 9.93 17.87 17.97
N VAL A 128 9.83 16.88 18.85
CA VAL A 128 8.71 15.91 18.89
C VAL A 128 7.35 16.60 18.88
N TRP A 129 7.15 17.63 19.71
CA TRP A 129 5.87 18.35 19.75
C TRP A 129 5.54 19.09 18.44
N GLN A 130 6.55 19.58 17.71
CA GLN A 130 6.36 20.23 16.40
C GLN A 130 5.95 19.19 15.36
N ALA A 131 6.62 18.03 15.36
CA ALA A 131 6.26 16.92 14.48
C ALA A 131 4.85 16.40 14.79
N SER A 132 4.48 16.27 16.08
CA SER A 132 3.14 15.87 16.50
C SER A 132 2.08 16.91 16.12
N ALA A 133 2.34 18.21 16.30
CA ALA A 133 1.41 19.27 15.91
C ALA A 133 1.19 19.29 14.39
N LEU A 134 2.27 19.17 13.60
CA LEU A 134 2.17 19.08 12.15
C LEU A 134 1.42 17.83 11.70
N LEU A 135 1.63 16.69 12.36
CA LEU A 135 0.90 15.45 12.07
C LEU A 135 -0.60 15.65 12.29
N VAL A 136 -0.99 16.24 13.42
CA VAL A 136 -2.41 16.52 13.72
C VAL A 136 -3.00 17.49 12.70
N ILE A 137 -2.26 18.51 12.27
CA ILE A 137 -2.70 19.45 11.23
C ILE A 137 -2.90 18.72 9.90
N ILE A 138 -1.94 17.91 9.46
CA ILE A 138 -2.01 17.18 8.19
C ILE A 138 -3.17 16.18 8.21
N VAL A 139 -3.34 15.42 9.29
CA VAL A 139 -4.49 14.52 9.45
C VAL A 139 -5.80 15.31 9.46
N GLY A 140 -5.84 16.47 10.13
CA GLY A 140 -7.02 17.33 10.14
C GLY A 140 -7.36 17.90 8.76
N LEU A 141 -6.36 18.26 7.96
CA LEU A 141 -6.53 18.73 6.58
C LEU A 141 -7.05 17.60 5.68
N GLU A 142 -6.48 16.40 5.81
CA GLU A 142 -6.93 15.21 5.08
C GLU A 142 -8.41 14.91 5.34
N MET A 143 -8.84 15.02 6.60
CA MET A 143 -10.24 14.83 6.97
C MET A 143 -11.20 15.85 6.33
N LEU A 144 -10.70 17.00 5.86
CA LEU A 144 -11.49 18.03 5.19
C LEU A 144 -11.48 17.88 3.66
N SER A 145 -10.53 17.11 3.11
CA SER A 145 -10.41 16.87 1.68
C SER A 145 -11.38 15.78 1.22
N PRO A 146 -12.30 16.06 0.28
CA PRO A 146 -13.18 15.05 -0.29
C PRO A 146 -12.53 14.29 -1.47
N THR A 147 -11.27 14.58 -1.79
CA THR A 147 -10.57 14.07 -2.98
C THR A 147 -9.52 13.05 -2.58
N GLN A 148 -9.21 12.11 -3.47
CA GLN A 148 -8.07 11.19 -3.32
C GLN A 148 -6.77 11.77 -3.93
N ALA A 149 -6.80 13.03 -4.37
CA ALA A 149 -5.71 13.63 -5.14
C ALA A 149 -4.54 14.10 -4.27
N ASP A 150 -4.76 14.17 -2.95
CA ASP A 150 -3.80 14.57 -1.94
C ASP A 150 -3.17 13.39 -1.18
N ASP A 151 -3.64 12.16 -1.38
CA ASP A 151 -3.17 10.93 -0.71
C ASP A 151 -1.65 10.77 -0.76
N SER A 152 -1.01 10.99 -1.92
CA SER A 152 0.46 10.88 -2.05
C SER A 152 1.21 11.96 -1.26
N PHE A 153 0.66 13.17 -1.16
CA PHE A 153 1.27 14.21 -0.32
C PHE A 153 1.08 13.90 1.15
N TYR A 154 -0.11 13.47 1.54
CA TYR A 154 -0.40 13.02 2.88
C TYR A 154 0.58 11.92 3.30
N ALA A 155 0.71 10.85 2.50
CA ALA A 155 1.64 9.75 2.72
C ALA A 155 3.08 10.25 2.86
N PHE A 156 3.54 11.13 1.96
CA PHE A 156 4.89 11.69 2.02
C PHE A 156 5.16 12.50 3.30
N PHE A 157 4.26 13.42 3.66
CA PHE A 157 4.44 14.25 4.86
C PHE A 157 4.36 13.40 6.13
N VAL A 158 3.45 12.42 6.18
CA VAL A 158 3.39 11.47 7.29
C VAL A 158 4.70 10.70 7.42
N ILE A 159 5.27 10.19 6.33
CA ILE A 159 6.58 9.50 6.36
C ILE A 159 7.68 10.46 6.85
N LEU A 160 7.74 11.68 6.33
CA LEU A 160 8.72 12.68 6.78
C LEU A 160 8.61 12.97 8.27
N LEU A 161 7.39 13.08 8.79
CA LEU A 161 7.12 13.31 10.20
C LEU A 161 7.48 12.10 11.04
N ILE A 162 7.13 10.88 10.60
CA ILE A 162 7.51 9.63 11.26
C ILE A 162 9.05 9.53 11.39
N LEU A 163 9.80 9.93 10.36
CA LEU A 163 11.27 9.95 10.41
C LEU A 163 11.84 10.95 11.42
N GLN A 164 11.07 11.93 11.89
CA GLN A 164 11.47 12.84 12.96
C GLN A 164 11.44 12.18 14.34
N PHE A 165 10.59 11.16 14.51
CA PHE A 165 10.49 10.44 15.77
C PHE A 165 11.67 9.48 15.90
N THR A 166 12.69 9.89 16.65
CA THR A 166 13.72 8.97 17.12
C THR A 166 13.14 8.13 18.25
N TYR A 167 12.96 6.83 18.02
CA TYR A 167 12.57 5.89 19.05
C TYR A 167 13.64 5.82 20.14
N GLN A 168 13.36 6.46 21.29
CA GLN A 168 14.28 6.48 22.44
C GLN A 168 14.34 5.10 23.13
N ASN A 169 13.27 4.30 23.05
CA ASN A 169 13.23 2.96 23.61
C ASN A 169 13.57 1.90 22.54
N ARG A 170 14.64 1.14 22.78
CA ARG A 170 15.11 0.04 21.92
C ARG A 170 14.05 -1.03 21.70
N LEU A 171 13.22 -1.33 22.71
CA LEU A 171 12.15 -2.32 22.62
C LEU A 171 11.01 -1.85 21.72
N GLY A 172 10.55 -0.61 21.89
CA GLY A 172 9.50 -0.02 21.05
C GLY A 172 9.93 0.08 19.58
N GLY A 173 11.16 0.53 19.33
CA GLY A 173 11.73 0.57 17.98
C GLY A 173 11.86 -0.82 17.34
N ALA A 174 12.31 -1.82 18.10
CA ALA A 174 12.39 -3.20 17.61
C ALA A 174 11.01 -3.79 17.30
N PHE A 175 10.01 -3.53 18.14
CA PHE A 175 8.63 -3.97 17.93
C PHE A 175 8.04 -3.35 16.66
N LEU A 176 8.16 -2.03 16.48
CA LEU A 176 7.63 -1.34 15.31
C LEU A 176 8.37 -1.71 14.02
N ALA A 177 9.68 -1.90 14.09
CA ALA A 177 10.44 -2.44 12.96
C ALA A 177 9.99 -3.86 12.61
N ASN A 178 9.68 -4.69 13.60
CA ASN A 178 9.14 -6.02 13.39
C ASN A 178 7.74 -5.95 12.76
N LEU A 179 6.82 -5.14 13.31
CA LEU A 179 5.48 -4.94 12.74
C LEU A 179 5.56 -4.43 11.29
N GLY A 180 6.48 -3.50 11.01
CA GLY A 180 6.74 -2.96 9.68
C GLY A 180 7.18 -4.00 8.65
N ARG A 181 7.89 -5.07 9.05
CA ARG A 181 8.22 -6.19 8.15
C ARG A 181 6.99 -6.99 7.70
N HIS A 182 5.92 -6.93 8.49
CA HIS A 182 4.69 -7.67 8.27
C HIS A 182 3.56 -6.81 7.70
N SER A 183 3.75 -5.49 7.57
CA SER A 183 2.69 -4.53 7.24
C SER A 183 1.98 -4.82 5.91
N MET A 184 2.74 -5.08 4.84
CA MET A 184 2.15 -5.37 3.52
C MET A 184 1.33 -6.67 3.52
N PRO A 185 1.86 -7.82 4.00
CA PRO A 185 1.02 -9.02 4.10
C PRO A 185 -0.18 -8.85 5.05
N MET A 186 -0.03 -8.11 6.15
CA MET A 186 -1.13 -7.79 7.08
C MET A 186 -2.24 -7.00 6.37
N TRP A 187 -1.86 -5.97 5.62
CA TRP A 187 -2.80 -5.19 4.83
C TRP A 187 -3.42 -6.03 3.69
N MET A 188 -2.70 -6.97 3.10
CA MET A 188 -3.31 -7.84 2.08
C MET A 188 -4.29 -8.87 2.65
N CYS A 189 -4.13 -9.29 3.90
CA CYS A 189 -5.02 -10.29 4.50
C CYS A 189 -6.17 -9.71 5.32
N HIS A 190 -6.08 -8.48 5.83
CA HIS A 190 -7.11 -7.94 6.73
C HIS A 190 -8.50 -7.92 6.07
N THR A 191 -8.59 -7.53 4.81
CA THR A 191 -9.85 -7.49 4.06
C THR A 191 -10.44 -8.88 3.82
N PHE A 192 -9.59 -9.88 3.58
CA PHE A 192 -10.06 -11.28 3.54
C PHE A 192 -10.73 -11.67 4.85
N LEU A 193 -10.17 -11.27 5.99
CA LEU A 193 -10.73 -11.59 7.30
C LEU A 193 -12.01 -10.80 7.58
N SER A 194 -11.98 -9.48 7.42
CA SER A 194 -13.07 -8.60 7.85
C SER A 194 -14.22 -8.53 6.86
N ILE A 195 -13.99 -8.66 5.55
CA ILE A 195 -15.03 -8.50 4.53
C ILE A 195 -15.45 -9.85 3.96
N TYR A 196 -14.51 -10.69 3.54
CA TYR A 196 -14.83 -11.81 2.66
C TYR A 196 -15.05 -13.16 3.36
N LEU A 197 -14.29 -13.48 4.40
CA LEU A 197 -14.28 -14.82 5.00
C LEU A 197 -14.94 -14.86 6.39
N PHE A 198 -14.66 -13.88 7.26
CA PHE A 198 -15.12 -13.91 8.65
C PHE A 198 -15.75 -12.59 9.14
N PRO A 199 -16.62 -11.92 8.35
CA PRO A 199 -17.19 -10.62 8.73
C PRO A 199 -17.98 -10.70 10.05
N ASN A 200 -18.80 -11.73 10.23
CA ASN A 200 -19.60 -11.90 11.45
C ASN A 200 -18.76 -12.09 12.71
N PHE A 201 -17.60 -12.74 12.58
CA PHE A 201 -16.68 -12.92 13.69
C PHE A 201 -15.97 -11.61 14.04
N ILE A 202 -15.40 -10.92 13.05
CA ILE A 202 -14.65 -9.67 13.25
C ILE A 202 -15.58 -8.55 13.74
N TYR A 203 -16.72 -8.34 13.10
CA TYR A 203 -17.67 -7.29 13.51
C TYR A 203 -18.54 -7.70 14.70
N GLY A 204 -18.54 -8.98 15.09
CA GLY A 204 -19.21 -9.48 16.29
C GLY A 204 -18.69 -8.86 17.60
N PHE A 205 -17.47 -8.31 17.61
CA PHE A 205 -16.88 -7.62 18.76
C PHE A 205 -17.51 -6.24 19.04
N ARG A 206 -18.29 -5.68 18.10
CA ARG A 206 -19.06 -4.41 18.17
C ARG A 206 -18.27 -3.12 18.43
N TYR A 207 -17.27 -3.13 19.30
CA TYR A 207 -16.47 -1.97 19.67
C TYR A 207 -15.34 -1.73 18.65
N PRO A 208 -15.23 -0.54 18.03
CA PRO A 208 -14.22 -0.26 17.01
C PRO A 208 -12.78 -0.55 17.43
N LEU A 209 -12.41 -0.22 18.68
CA LEU A 209 -11.08 -0.51 19.19
C LEU A 209 -10.81 -2.02 19.33
N LEU A 210 -11.79 -2.80 19.76
CA LEU A 210 -11.66 -4.25 19.84
C LEU A 210 -11.57 -4.87 18.44
N ILE A 211 -12.39 -4.40 17.50
CA ILE A 211 -12.36 -4.82 16.10
C ILE A 211 -10.96 -4.58 15.52
N PHE A 212 -10.41 -3.37 15.70
CA PHE A 212 -9.07 -3.03 15.23
C PHE A 212 -7.99 -3.92 15.85
N LEU A 213 -8.01 -4.14 17.18
CA LEU A 213 -7.02 -4.97 17.87
C LEU A 213 -7.08 -6.44 17.41
N VAL A 214 -8.28 -7.02 17.35
CA VAL A 214 -8.47 -8.42 16.93
C VAL A 214 -8.06 -8.60 15.48
N LEU A 215 -8.50 -7.71 14.58
CA LEU A 215 -8.15 -7.78 13.17
C LEU A 215 -6.64 -7.64 12.96
N THR A 216 -6.01 -6.69 13.64
CA THR A 216 -4.55 -6.48 13.58
C THR A 216 -3.80 -7.71 14.09
N ALA A 217 -4.21 -8.29 15.21
CA ALA A 217 -3.57 -9.47 15.78
C ALA A 217 -3.68 -10.69 14.85
N LEU A 218 -4.86 -10.94 14.26
CA LEU A 218 -5.07 -12.04 13.33
C LEU A 218 -4.33 -11.83 12.02
N SER A 219 -4.40 -10.63 11.45
CA SER A 219 -3.63 -10.27 10.26
C SER A 219 -2.13 -10.46 10.50
N TYR A 220 -1.63 -10.07 11.67
CA TYR A 220 -0.24 -10.27 12.05
C TYR A 220 0.11 -11.77 12.16
N ALA A 221 -0.70 -12.57 12.84
CA ALA A 221 -0.49 -14.01 12.94
C ALA A 221 -0.43 -14.68 11.55
N ILE A 222 -1.34 -14.33 10.65
CA ILE A 222 -1.38 -14.88 9.30
C ILE A 222 -0.19 -14.38 8.46
N SER A 223 0.22 -13.12 8.63
CA SER A 223 1.39 -12.58 7.92
C SER A 223 2.65 -13.40 8.20
N ILE A 224 2.82 -13.90 9.43
CA ILE A 224 3.95 -14.76 9.80
C ILE A 224 3.90 -16.07 9.01
N VAL A 225 2.73 -16.69 8.91
CA VAL A 225 2.54 -17.94 8.15
C VAL A 225 2.85 -17.70 6.67
N VAL A 226 2.29 -16.64 6.08
CA VAL A 226 2.49 -16.29 4.67
C VAL A 226 3.95 -16.07 4.34
N LEU A 227 4.68 -15.29 5.15
CA LEU A 227 6.11 -15.03 4.90
C LEU A 227 6.96 -16.29 5.05
N LYS A 228 6.67 -17.15 6.04
CA LYS A 228 7.36 -18.45 6.18
C LYS A 228 7.12 -19.34 4.96
N SER A 229 5.87 -19.46 4.50
CA SER A 229 5.55 -20.24 3.29
C SER A 229 6.25 -19.69 2.06
N SER A 230 6.31 -18.36 1.90
CA SER A 230 7.04 -17.72 0.80
C SER A 230 8.53 -18.04 0.82
N ALA A 231 9.17 -18.01 1.99
CA ALA A 231 10.59 -18.34 2.13
C ALA A 231 10.89 -19.81 1.77
N VAL A 232 10.01 -20.74 2.16
CA VAL A 232 10.13 -22.15 1.77
C VAL A 232 10.04 -22.32 0.26
N LEU A 233 9.06 -21.67 -0.39
CA LEU A 233 8.91 -21.71 -1.85
C LEU A 233 10.14 -21.13 -2.57
N GLU A 234 10.67 -20.00 -2.09
CA GLU A 234 11.86 -19.39 -2.66
C GLU A 234 13.09 -20.31 -2.59
N ASN A 235 13.27 -21.04 -1.48
CA ASN A 235 14.34 -22.02 -1.36
C ASN A 235 14.18 -23.21 -2.32
N ILE A 236 12.95 -23.69 -2.53
CA ILE A 236 12.67 -24.78 -3.48
C ILE A 236 12.94 -24.32 -4.93
N LEU A 237 12.56 -23.09 -5.27
CA LEU A 237 12.75 -22.52 -6.60
C LEU A 237 14.21 -22.20 -6.91
N LYS A 238 15.04 -21.88 -5.91
CA LYS A 238 16.50 -21.68 -6.07
C LYS A 238 17.30 -22.97 -6.21
N LEU A 239 16.70 -24.12 -5.88
CA LEU A 239 17.32 -25.45 -6.01
C LEU A 239 17.15 -26.06 -7.41
N HIS A 240 16.42 -25.38 -8.31
CA HIS A 240 16.26 -25.73 -9.74
C HIS A 240 16.82 -24.60 -10.61
#